data_AF-A0A1J5GQ24-F1
#
_entry.id   AF-A0A1J5GQ24-F1
#
_cell.length_a   1.000
_cell.length_b   1.000
_cell.length_c   1.000
_cell.angle_alpha   90.00
_cell.angle_beta   90.00
_cell.angle_gamma   90.00
#
_symmetry.space_group_name_H-M   'P 1'
#
loop_
_entity.id
_entity.type
_entity.pdbx_description
1 polymer ?
#
loop_
_entity_poly.entity_id
_entity_poly.type
_entity_poly.pdbx_seq_one_letter_code
_entity_poly.pdbx_strand_id
1 'polypeptide(L)'
;MKNQFKKYFVTIVLGFTNPQSYMRWVILPTKHVFRFFAISLFIIGLIRGGLFSYFQLPKLVSSISQATEEVVAQYPEDLVVAWDTKELTLFPTGKYQDLDVDITKLSFLTNEFVKPLNIRYRSSELNPELRNELLNDEETLVVIEKSQYSVLDEENKSLTKQLNSVLPQEEFDVQASDLPYLQKVFNENLVVWQNRIKYLLPIFFGLITILMELFFSLFYGTILWLFAKMAGLLKTWKQGWRLSLAVLVTLNILELVMQQVYQNNPIAIRELGFWAISGFILLSWKFPDFLSGETKSKI
;
A
#
# COMPACT_ATOMS: atom_id res chain seq x y z
N MET A 1 -5.20 -31.52 -19.75
CA MET A 1 -5.31 -30.21 -19.07
C MET A 1 -6.75 -29.75 -18.82
N LYS A 2 -7.68 -29.78 -19.79
CA LYS A 2 -9.10 -29.36 -19.60
C LYS A 2 -9.81 -30.00 -18.39
N ASN A 3 -9.57 -31.28 -18.10
CA ASN A 3 -10.19 -31.98 -16.97
C ASN A 3 -9.68 -31.55 -15.58
N GLN A 4 -8.46 -31.02 -15.47
CA GLN A 4 -7.92 -30.56 -14.17
C GLN A 4 -8.44 -29.15 -13.83
N PHE A 5 -8.54 -28.28 -14.82
CA PHE A 5 -9.09 -26.93 -14.65
C PHE A 5 -10.58 -26.97 -14.26
N LYS A 6 -11.36 -27.84 -14.91
CA LYS A 6 -12.76 -28.08 -14.54
C LYS A 6 -12.89 -28.61 -13.11
N LYS A 7 -12.05 -29.56 -12.70
CA LYS A 7 -12.03 -30.08 -11.31
C LYS A 7 -11.66 -29.00 -10.29
N TYR A 8 -10.70 -28.13 -10.61
CA TYR A 8 -10.30 -27.00 -9.76
C TYR A 8 -11.47 -26.02 -9.54
N PHE A 9 -12.13 -25.62 -10.63
CA PHE A 9 -13.25 -24.69 -10.57
C PHE A 9 -14.47 -25.28 -9.85
N VAL A 10 -14.79 -26.56 -10.12
CA VAL A 10 -15.84 -27.28 -9.39
C VAL A 10 -15.51 -27.41 -7.90
N THR A 11 -14.24 -27.58 -7.53
CA THR A 11 -13.82 -27.63 -6.11
C THR A 11 -13.96 -26.27 -5.44
N ILE A 12 -13.69 -25.18 -6.15
CA ILE A 12 -13.93 -23.80 -5.69
C ILE A 12 -15.43 -23.59 -5.45
N VAL A 13 -16.29 -23.89 -6.44
CA VAL A 13 -17.75 -23.70 -6.36
C VAL A 13 -18.41 -24.60 -5.31
N LEU A 14 -17.99 -25.86 -5.17
CA LEU A 14 -18.49 -26.75 -4.11
C LEU A 14 -17.98 -26.35 -2.72
N GLY A 15 -16.80 -25.74 -2.65
CA GLY A 15 -16.27 -25.10 -1.44
C GLY A 15 -17.12 -23.93 -0.92
N PHE A 16 -17.92 -23.32 -1.79
CA PHE A 16 -18.79 -22.18 -1.46
C PHE A 16 -20.17 -22.56 -0.90
N THR A 17 -20.70 -23.72 -1.29
CA THR A 17 -22.15 -23.98 -1.17
C THR A 17 -22.50 -25.18 -0.29
N ASN A 18 -21.52 -26.01 0.06
CA ASN A 18 -21.77 -27.21 0.85
C ASN A 18 -20.91 -27.21 2.14
N PRO A 19 -21.51 -27.14 3.34
CA PRO A 19 -20.79 -27.23 4.62
C PRO A 19 -19.87 -28.47 4.74
N GLN A 20 -20.21 -29.59 4.10
CA GLN A 20 -19.38 -30.80 4.08
C GLN A 20 -18.07 -30.63 3.29
N SER A 21 -18.00 -29.64 2.40
CA SER A 21 -16.76 -29.33 1.67
C SER A 21 -15.66 -28.83 2.59
N TYR A 22 -15.99 -28.17 3.72
CA TYR A 22 -15.02 -27.73 4.72
C TYR A 22 -14.33 -28.90 5.42
N MET A 23 -15.07 -29.99 5.69
CA MET A 23 -14.49 -31.22 6.24
C MET A 23 -13.49 -31.89 5.29
N ARG A 24 -13.65 -31.74 3.97
CA ARG A 24 -12.68 -32.26 3.00
C ARG A 24 -11.31 -31.57 3.15
N TRP A 25 -11.29 -30.27 3.40
CA TRP A 25 -10.04 -29.51 3.62
C TRP A 25 -9.32 -29.88 4.92
N VAL A 26 -10.08 -30.24 5.94
CA VAL A 26 -9.58 -30.73 7.23
C VAL A 26 -8.87 -32.08 7.11
N ILE A 27 -9.35 -32.95 6.21
CA ILE A 27 -8.82 -34.30 6.00
C ILE A 27 -7.62 -34.29 5.04
N LEU A 28 -7.61 -33.41 4.04
CA LEU A 28 -6.55 -33.35 3.03
C LEU A 28 -5.15 -33.07 3.62
N PRO A 29 -4.08 -33.70 3.08
CA PRO A 29 -2.72 -33.43 3.54
C PRO A 29 -2.34 -31.95 3.38
N THR A 30 -1.61 -31.38 4.34
CA THR A 30 -1.22 -29.96 4.39
C THR A 30 -0.59 -29.46 3.09
N LYS A 31 0.24 -30.28 2.44
CA LYS A 31 0.88 -29.94 1.17
C LYS A 31 -0.13 -29.61 0.05
N HIS A 32 -1.27 -30.31 0.00
CA HIS A 32 -2.30 -30.06 -1.00
C HIS A 32 -3.07 -28.79 -0.70
N VAL A 33 -3.44 -28.58 0.58
CA VAL A 33 -4.15 -27.38 1.03
C VAL A 33 -3.30 -26.13 0.80
N PHE A 34 -2.00 -26.18 1.17
CA PHE A 34 -1.08 -25.07 0.96
C PHE A 34 -0.84 -24.77 -0.52
N ARG A 35 -0.70 -25.80 -1.37
CA ARG A 35 -0.57 -25.60 -2.83
C ARG A 35 -1.81 -24.93 -3.41
N PHE A 36 -3.00 -25.37 -3.01
CA PHE A 36 -4.26 -24.75 -3.41
C PHE A 36 -4.31 -23.28 -2.98
N PHE A 37 -3.97 -22.99 -1.72
CA PHE A 37 -3.89 -21.66 -1.17
C PHE A 37 -2.93 -20.75 -1.96
N ALA A 38 -1.67 -21.17 -2.11
CA ALA A 38 -0.64 -20.38 -2.77
C ALA A 38 -1.00 -20.09 -4.24
N ILE A 39 -1.47 -21.10 -4.98
CA ILE A 39 -1.86 -20.92 -6.39
C ILE A 39 -3.07 -19.99 -6.50
N SER A 40 -4.10 -20.19 -5.66
CA SER A 40 -5.32 -19.38 -5.71
C SER A 40 -5.02 -17.92 -5.39
N LEU A 41 -4.29 -17.66 -4.31
CA LEU A 41 -3.95 -16.29 -3.92
C LEU A 41 -2.96 -15.64 -4.87
N PHE A 42 -2.04 -16.40 -5.47
CA PHE A 42 -1.19 -15.86 -6.53
C PHE A 42 -2.04 -15.35 -7.69
N ILE A 43 -3.00 -16.16 -8.17
CA ILE A 43 -3.91 -15.76 -9.25
C ILE A 43 -4.76 -14.55 -8.84
N ILE A 44 -5.31 -14.53 -7.62
CA ILE A 44 -6.09 -13.39 -7.11
C ILE A 44 -5.24 -12.13 -7.05
N GLY A 45 -4.01 -12.23 -6.53
CA GLY A 45 -3.07 -11.11 -6.46
C GLY A 45 -2.63 -10.62 -7.85
N LEU A 46 -2.43 -11.52 -8.82
CA LEU A 46 -2.21 -11.14 -10.22
C LEU A 46 -3.40 -10.36 -10.79
N ILE A 47 -4.63 -10.79 -10.53
CA ILE A 47 -5.84 -10.09 -10.99
C ILE A 47 -5.92 -8.71 -10.32
N ARG A 48 -5.77 -8.63 -8.99
CA ARG A 48 -5.81 -7.36 -8.24
C ARG A 48 -4.72 -6.39 -8.71
N GLY A 49 -3.49 -6.87 -8.84
CA GLY A 49 -2.38 -6.05 -9.33
C GLY A 49 -2.53 -5.67 -10.79
N GLY A 50 -3.13 -6.54 -11.62
CA GLY A 50 -3.53 -6.20 -12.99
C GLY A 50 -4.55 -5.05 -13.00
N LEU A 51 -5.65 -5.17 -12.25
CA LEU A 51 -6.65 -4.11 -12.12
C LEU A 51 -6.01 -2.80 -11.63
N PHE A 52 -5.11 -2.86 -10.65
CA PHE A 52 -4.37 -1.69 -10.19
C PHE A 52 -3.51 -1.08 -11.31
N SER A 53 -2.71 -1.89 -12.00
CA SER A 53 -1.84 -1.46 -13.11
C SER A 53 -2.61 -0.82 -14.26
N TYR A 54 -3.83 -1.28 -14.55
CA TYR A 54 -4.63 -0.76 -15.66
C TYR A 54 -5.52 0.43 -15.29
N PHE A 55 -6.04 0.48 -14.06
CA PHE A 55 -7.03 1.49 -13.68
C PHE A 55 -6.52 2.54 -12.69
N GLN A 56 -5.62 2.16 -11.77
CA GLN A 56 -5.15 3.04 -10.70
C GLN A 56 -3.80 3.67 -11.01
N LEU A 57 -2.87 2.88 -11.56
CA LEU A 57 -1.53 3.37 -11.92
C LEU A 57 -1.58 4.56 -12.90
N PRO A 58 -2.43 4.58 -13.95
CA PRO A 58 -2.55 5.77 -14.80
C PRO A 58 -3.09 7.00 -14.08
N LYS A 59 -4.01 6.83 -13.13
CA LYS A 59 -4.56 7.93 -12.33
C LYS A 59 -3.53 8.52 -11.38
N LEU A 60 -2.70 7.66 -10.78
CA LEU A 60 -1.58 8.09 -9.94
C LEU A 60 -0.60 8.90 -10.78
N VAL A 61 -0.22 8.38 -11.95
CA VAL A 61 0.67 9.05 -12.91
C VAL A 61 0.11 10.42 -13.32
N SER A 62 -1.17 10.50 -13.71
CA SER A 62 -1.78 11.77 -14.09
C SER A 62 -1.85 12.76 -12.93
N SER A 63 -2.11 12.29 -11.70
CA SER A 63 -2.14 13.15 -10.52
C SER A 63 -0.76 13.73 -10.21
N ILE A 64 0.31 12.92 -10.35
CA ILE A 64 1.68 13.39 -10.18
C ILE A 64 2.04 14.41 -11.27
N SER A 65 1.71 14.13 -12.54
CA SER A 65 1.94 15.08 -13.63
C SER A 65 1.17 16.39 -13.47
N GLN A 66 -0.07 16.35 -12.97
CA GLN A 66 -0.83 17.56 -12.69
C GLN A 66 -0.21 18.36 -11.53
N ALA A 67 0.24 17.68 -10.48
CA ALA A 67 0.93 18.35 -9.37
C ALA A 67 2.20 19.06 -9.87
N THR A 68 2.97 18.47 -10.80
CA THR A 68 4.15 19.16 -11.36
C THR A 68 3.76 20.35 -12.24
N GLU A 69 2.66 20.27 -13.00
CA GLU A 69 2.12 21.44 -13.74
C GLU A 69 1.78 22.60 -12.80
N GLU A 70 1.18 22.31 -11.65
CA GLU A 70 0.84 23.32 -10.65
C GLU A 70 2.10 23.98 -10.06
N VAL A 71 3.17 23.22 -9.82
CA VAL A 71 4.45 23.79 -9.37
C VAL A 71 5.02 24.76 -10.40
N VAL A 72 5.06 24.36 -11.67
CA VAL A 72 5.60 25.21 -12.75
C VAL A 72 4.77 26.48 -12.91
N ALA A 73 3.44 26.37 -12.83
CA ALA A 73 2.54 27.51 -12.96
C ALA A 73 2.62 28.49 -11.77
N GLN A 74 3.00 28.01 -10.58
CA GLN A 74 3.14 28.83 -9.38
C GLN A 74 4.55 29.40 -9.19
N TYR A 75 5.52 28.95 -9.99
CA TYR A 75 6.90 29.41 -9.86
C TYR A 75 7.05 30.86 -10.35
N PRO A 76 7.60 31.79 -9.53
CA PRO A 76 7.75 33.17 -9.95
C PRO A 76 8.70 33.34 -11.14
N GLU A 77 8.30 34.12 -12.15
CA GLU A 77 9.05 34.27 -13.41
C GLU A 77 10.48 34.81 -13.23
N ASP A 78 10.72 35.61 -12.20
CA ASP A 78 12.02 36.23 -11.91
C ASP A 78 12.81 35.54 -10.79
N LEU A 79 12.32 34.42 -10.24
CA LEU A 79 13.00 33.67 -9.19
C LEU A 79 14.10 32.79 -9.77
N VAL A 80 15.29 32.89 -9.20
CA VAL A 80 16.44 32.04 -9.50
C VAL A 80 16.93 31.38 -8.20
N VAL A 81 16.99 30.05 -8.17
CA VAL A 81 17.43 29.26 -7.02
C VAL A 81 18.78 28.64 -7.35
N ALA A 82 19.84 29.08 -6.69
CA ALA A 82 21.20 28.62 -6.96
C ALA A 82 21.86 28.00 -5.72
N TRP A 83 22.53 26.86 -5.92
CA TRP A 83 23.29 26.11 -4.92
C TRP A 83 24.74 25.95 -5.39
N ASP A 84 25.68 26.42 -4.58
CA ASP A 84 27.12 26.43 -4.91
C ASP A 84 27.95 25.42 -4.10
N THR A 85 27.30 24.39 -3.55
CA THR A 85 27.83 23.39 -2.58
C THR A 85 28.05 23.87 -1.14
N LYS A 86 27.96 25.17 -0.88
CA LYS A 86 28.16 25.76 0.45
C LYS A 86 26.96 26.56 0.92
N GLU A 87 26.33 27.29 0.01
CA GLU A 87 25.26 28.24 0.26
C GLU A 87 24.14 28.09 -0.76
N LEU A 88 22.91 28.12 -0.26
CA LEU A 88 21.70 28.23 -1.06
C LEU A 88 21.30 29.70 -1.18
N THR A 89 21.18 30.18 -2.41
CA THR A 89 20.91 31.58 -2.75
C THR A 89 19.65 31.72 -3.59
N LEU A 90 18.86 32.76 -3.30
CA LEU A 90 17.66 33.14 -4.05
C LEU A 90 17.85 34.52 -4.66
N PHE A 91 17.67 34.64 -5.98
CA PHE A 91 17.72 35.92 -6.69
C PHE A 91 16.34 36.32 -7.27
N PRO A 92 16.05 37.63 -7.36
CA PRO A 92 16.85 38.76 -6.88
C PRO A 92 16.91 38.87 -5.34
N THR A 93 18.11 39.10 -4.83
CA THR A 93 18.41 39.18 -3.39
C THR A 93 17.55 40.26 -2.74
N GLY A 94 16.80 39.91 -1.69
CA GLY A 94 15.92 40.83 -0.94
C GLY A 94 14.44 40.74 -1.29
N LYS A 95 14.07 40.30 -2.50
CA LYS A 95 12.64 40.07 -2.86
C LYS A 95 12.13 38.73 -2.31
N TYR A 96 13.00 37.72 -2.33
CA TYR A 96 12.67 36.33 -2.00
C TYR A 96 13.34 35.84 -0.72
N GLN A 97 13.86 36.74 0.12
CA GLN A 97 14.45 36.38 1.41
C GLN A 97 13.45 35.61 2.30
N ASP A 98 12.17 35.97 2.26
CA ASP A 98 11.13 35.30 3.05
C ASP A 98 10.14 34.51 2.18
N LEU A 99 10.56 33.93 1.05
CA LEU A 99 9.66 33.13 0.23
C LEU A 99 9.61 31.68 0.73
N ASP A 100 8.41 31.12 0.97
CA ASP A 100 8.23 29.65 1.09
C ASP A 100 8.57 28.98 -0.24
N VAL A 101 9.85 28.87 -0.56
CA VAL A 101 10.31 28.02 -1.65
C VAL A 101 10.32 26.62 -1.08
N ASP A 102 9.31 25.84 -1.44
CA ASP A 102 9.29 24.42 -1.16
C ASP A 102 10.21 23.72 -2.16
N ILE A 103 11.46 23.48 -1.78
CA ILE A 103 12.48 22.92 -2.68
C ILE A 103 12.17 21.45 -3.03
N THR A 104 11.25 20.79 -2.33
CA THR A 104 10.80 19.45 -2.74
C THR A 104 9.78 19.49 -3.85
N LYS A 105 9.11 20.63 -4.06
CA LYS A 105 8.47 20.88 -5.34
C LYS A 105 9.49 20.94 -6.47
N LEU A 106 10.74 21.34 -6.21
CA LEU A 106 11.87 21.28 -7.15
C LEU A 106 12.58 19.92 -7.20
N SER A 107 12.12 18.90 -6.45
CA SER A 107 12.74 17.57 -6.45
C SER A 107 12.64 16.83 -7.80
N PHE A 108 11.95 17.40 -8.79
CA PHE A 108 11.95 16.92 -10.17
C PHE A 108 13.29 17.13 -10.90
N LEU A 109 14.22 17.91 -10.32
CA LEU A 109 15.45 18.36 -10.96
C LEU A 109 16.64 17.40 -10.86
N THR A 110 16.70 16.57 -9.81
CA THR A 110 17.92 15.81 -9.50
C THR A 110 17.55 14.41 -9.04
N ASN A 111 18.18 13.39 -9.66
CA ASN A 111 17.86 11.97 -9.50
C ASN A 111 18.11 11.38 -8.10
N GLU A 112 18.63 12.14 -7.13
CA GLU A 112 19.04 11.62 -5.83
C GLU A 112 18.72 12.61 -4.70
N PHE A 113 17.50 12.57 -4.20
CA PHE A 113 17.20 13.08 -2.86
C PHE A 113 16.58 11.96 -2.03
N VAL A 114 17.34 11.47 -1.05
CA VAL A 114 16.83 10.68 0.07
C VAL A 114 16.68 11.63 1.24
N LYS A 115 15.44 12.11 1.48
CA LYS A 115 14.93 12.80 2.69
C LYS A 115 15.84 13.85 3.38
N PRO A 116 15.30 14.99 3.84
CA PRO A 116 13.88 15.22 4.17
C PRO A 116 13.05 15.86 3.06
N LEU A 117 11.73 15.76 3.19
CA LEU A 117 10.73 15.85 2.12
C LEU A 117 10.05 17.21 1.95
N ASN A 118 10.30 18.23 2.77
CA ASN A 118 10.05 19.64 2.41
C ASN A 118 11.21 20.49 2.94
N ILE A 119 11.74 21.40 2.13
CA ILE A 119 12.69 22.42 2.59
C ILE A 119 12.01 23.75 2.38
N ARG A 120 11.59 24.42 3.46
CA ARG A 120 11.11 25.80 3.41
C ARG A 120 12.31 26.71 3.57
N TYR A 121 12.67 27.39 2.49
CA TYR A 121 13.65 28.48 2.57
C TYR A 121 13.04 29.64 3.33
N ARG A 122 13.61 30.06 4.46
CA ARG A 122 13.26 31.32 5.11
C ARG A 122 14.55 31.99 5.54
N SER A 123 14.75 33.24 5.15
CA SER A 123 15.92 34.01 5.52
C SER A 123 16.09 34.07 7.04
N SER A 124 17.32 34.31 7.46
CA SER A 124 17.89 34.20 8.80
C SER A 124 17.30 35.08 9.90
N GLU A 125 16.14 35.69 9.68
CA GLU A 125 15.45 36.59 10.63
C GLU A 125 14.06 36.07 11.03
N LEU A 126 13.94 34.75 11.23
CA LEU A 126 12.71 34.17 11.79
C LEU A 126 12.58 34.52 13.28
N ASN A 127 11.45 35.12 13.67
CA ASN A 127 11.05 35.21 15.07
C ASN A 127 11.11 33.80 15.71
N PRO A 128 11.73 33.61 16.88
CA PRO A 128 11.75 32.34 17.61
C PRO A 128 10.39 31.63 17.72
N GLU A 129 9.30 32.39 17.87
CA GLU A 129 7.93 31.86 17.93
C GLU A 129 7.49 31.27 16.59
N LEU A 130 7.73 31.98 15.48
CA LEU A 130 7.42 31.54 14.12
C LEU A 130 8.30 30.35 13.70
N ARG A 131 9.57 30.32 14.15
CA ARG A 131 10.46 29.17 13.96
C ARG A 131 9.91 27.92 14.64
N ASN A 132 9.43 28.03 15.87
CA ASN A 132 8.85 26.90 16.59
C ASN A 132 7.53 26.43 15.98
N GLU A 133 6.70 27.37 15.50
CA GLU A 133 5.48 27.04 14.75
C GLU A 133 5.80 26.24 13.47
N LEU A 134 6.78 26.69 12.69
CA LEU A 134 7.20 26.02 11.46
C LEU A 134 7.88 24.66 11.70
N LEU A 135 8.60 24.50 12.82
CA LEU A 135 9.25 23.25 13.19
C LEU A 135 8.27 22.18 13.67
N ASN A 136 7.09 22.56 14.17
CA ASN A 136 6.01 21.63 14.54
C ASN A 136 5.28 21.04 13.33
N ASP A 137 5.54 21.56 12.12
CA ASP A 137 5.08 20.97 10.87
C ASP A 137 6.03 19.82 10.51
N GLU A 138 5.62 18.57 10.82
CA GLU A 138 6.45 17.35 10.80
C GLU A 138 7.17 17.07 9.46
N GLU A 139 6.77 17.74 8.38
CA GLU A 139 7.36 17.56 7.07
C GLU A 139 8.39 18.65 6.70
N THR A 140 8.63 19.65 7.56
CA THR A 140 9.32 20.88 7.19
C THR A 140 10.77 20.96 7.71
N LEU A 141 11.74 21.03 6.79
CA LEU A 141 13.06 21.59 7.07
C LEU A 141 13.01 23.10 6.98
N VAL A 142 13.35 23.78 8.08
CA VAL A 142 13.44 25.25 8.07
C VAL A 142 14.87 25.64 7.78
N VAL A 143 15.16 26.17 6.58
CA VAL A 143 16.44 26.82 6.33
C VAL A 143 16.50 28.04 7.24
N ILE A 144 17.54 28.15 8.04
CA ILE A 144 17.73 29.26 8.98
C ILE A 144 18.93 30.14 8.61
N GLU A 145 19.84 29.62 7.79
CA GLU A 145 20.95 30.36 7.20
C GLU A 145 21.23 29.74 5.82
N LYS A 146 21.93 30.46 4.94
CA LYS A 146 22.25 29.97 3.59
C LYS A 146 22.96 28.60 3.57
N SER A 147 23.64 28.24 4.66
CA SER A 147 24.37 26.97 4.82
C SER A 147 23.77 26.03 5.87
N GLN A 148 22.68 26.41 6.55
CA GLN A 148 22.14 25.64 7.69
C GLN A 148 20.62 25.50 7.67
N TYR A 149 20.13 24.37 8.17
CA TYR A 149 18.71 24.11 8.41
C TYR A 149 18.44 23.63 9.84
N SER A 150 17.21 23.79 10.29
CA SER A 150 16.70 23.31 11.59
C SER A 150 15.61 22.26 11.42
N VAL A 151 15.60 21.28 12.31
CA VAL A 151 14.58 20.23 12.47
C VAL A 151 14.29 19.95 13.93
N LEU A 152 13.14 19.36 14.23
CA LEU A 152 12.92 18.69 15.51
C LEU A 152 13.55 17.28 15.48
N ASP A 153 14.17 16.88 16.58
CA ASP A 153 14.57 15.49 16.82
C ASP A 153 13.43 14.65 17.42
N GLU A 154 13.69 13.36 17.66
CA GLU A 154 12.71 12.42 18.25
C GLU A 154 12.26 12.84 19.66
N GLU A 155 12.97 13.77 20.32
CA GLU A 155 12.63 14.33 21.63
C GLU A 155 11.99 15.73 21.53
N ASN A 156 11.58 16.16 20.32
CA ASN A 156 11.05 17.49 20.02
C ASN A 156 12.02 18.65 20.35
N LYS A 157 13.33 18.42 20.28
CA LYS A 157 14.34 19.48 20.41
C LYS A 157 14.77 19.95 19.04
N SER A 158 14.91 21.28 18.88
CA SER A 158 15.44 21.88 17.66
C SER A 158 16.93 21.53 17.50
N LEU A 159 17.28 20.82 16.44
CA LEU A 159 18.65 20.56 15.99
C LEU A 159 18.95 21.38 14.74
N THR A 160 20.09 22.08 14.75
CA THR A 160 20.64 22.77 13.58
C THR A 160 21.70 21.89 12.90
N LYS A 161 21.61 21.74 11.58
CA LYS A 161 22.53 20.94 10.75
C LYS A 161 22.93 21.70 9.48
N GLN A 162 24.01 21.27 8.85
CA GLN A 162 24.52 21.85 7.60
C GLN A 162 23.67 21.41 6.40
N LEU A 163 23.31 22.34 5.50
CA LEU A 163 22.52 22.08 4.29
C LEU A 163 23.19 21.09 3.33
N ASN A 164 24.52 21.03 3.29
CA ASN A 164 25.27 20.05 2.49
C ASN A 164 25.05 18.59 2.92
N SER A 165 24.47 18.35 4.10
CA SER A 165 24.10 17.00 4.53
C SER A 165 22.82 16.49 3.88
N VAL A 166 22.05 17.38 3.25
CA VAL A 166 20.77 17.06 2.62
C VAL A 166 20.72 17.48 1.14
N LEU A 167 21.43 18.53 0.73
CA LEU A 167 21.56 18.98 -0.66
C LEU A 167 22.66 18.20 -1.44
N PRO A 168 22.64 18.20 -2.78
CA PRO A 168 23.58 17.47 -3.60
C PRO A 168 24.99 18.05 -3.46
N GLN A 169 26.01 17.25 -3.76
CA GLN A 169 27.41 17.73 -3.78
C GLN A 169 27.77 18.50 -5.06
N GLU A 170 26.84 18.62 -6.00
CA GLU A 170 27.04 19.31 -7.28
C GLU A 170 26.33 20.67 -7.28
N GLU A 171 26.93 21.64 -7.98
CA GLU A 171 26.36 22.98 -8.15
C GLU A 171 25.14 22.96 -9.08
N PHE A 172 24.11 23.75 -8.77
CA PHE A 172 22.97 23.91 -9.66
C PHE A 172 22.39 25.33 -9.61
N ASP A 173 21.72 25.70 -10.70
CA ASP A 173 20.93 26.93 -10.81
C ASP A 173 19.63 26.61 -11.55
N VAL A 174 18.51 27.16 -11.06
CA VAL A 174 17.16 26.91 -11.57
C VAL A 174 16.41 28.22 -11.70
N GLN A 175 16.03 28.53 -12.93
CA GLN A 175 15.21 29.68 -13.29
C GLN A 175 13.90 29.22 -13.96
N ALA A 176 12.90 30.11 -14.00
CA ALA A 176 11.58 29.81 -14.53
C ALA A 176 11.61 29.26 -15.98
N SER A 177 12.56 29.69 -16.80
CA SER A 177 12.71 29.23 -18.18
C SER A 177 13.12 27.76 -18.31
N ASP A 178 13.75 27.18 -17.28
CA ASP A 178 14.26 25.81 -17.33
C ASP A 178 13.17 24.80 -16.93
N LEU A 179 12.18 25.26 -16.14
CA LEU A 179 11.14 24.42 -15.57
C LEU A 179 10.30 23.65 -16.60
N PRO A 180 9.87 24.22 -17.75
CA PRO A 180 9.11 23.47 -18.75
C PRO A 180 9.91 22.30 -19.34
N TYR A 181 11.22 22.47 -19.53
CA TYR A 181 12.08 21.40 -20.02
C TYR A 181 12.22 20.28 -18.97
N LEU A 182 12.48 20.65 -17.72
CA LEU A 182 12.66 19.71 -16.62
C LEU A 182 11.38 18.93 -16.32
N GLN A 183 10.23 19.60 -16.33
CA GLN A 183 8.93 19.00 -16.22
C GLN A 183 8.68 17.97 -17.35
N LYS A 184 9.04 18.32 -18.58
CA LYS A 184 8.93 17.41 -19.72
C LYS A 184 9.77 16.15 -19.51
N VAL A 185 11.05 16.30 -19.13
CA VAL A 185 11.95 15.17 -18.85
C VAL A 185 11.40 14.29 -17.72
N PHE A 186 10.90 14.91 -16.65
CA PHE A 186 10.29 14.20 -15.53
C PHE A 186 9.06 13.39 -15.98
N ASN A 187 8.14 14.01 -16.72
CA ASN A 187 6.94 13.34 -17.23
C ASN A 187 7.29 12.19 -18.18
N GLU A 188 8.29 12.36 -19.05
CA GLU A 188 8.79 11.29 -19.92
C GLU A 188 9.36 10.12 -19.10
N ASN A 189 10.19 10.40 -18.08
CA ASN A 189 10.72 9.39 -17.18
C ASN A 189 9.63 8.66 -16.40
N LEU A 190 8.61 9.39 -15.96
CA LEU A 190 7.48 8.85 -15.21
C LEU A 190 6.64 7.90 -16.06
N VAL A 191 6.44 8.19 -17.36
CA VAL A 191 5.80 7.28 -18.32
C VAL A 191 6.66 6.03 -18.57
N VAL A 192 7.98 6.18 -18.71
CA VAL A 192 8.89 5.02 -18.85
C VAL A 192 8.83 4.13 -17.61
N TRP A 193 8.86 4.72 -16.42
CA TRP A 193 8.72 4.02 -15.15
C TRP A 193 7.38 3.29 -15.03
N GLN A 194 6.28 3.98 -15.37
CA GLN A 194 4.94 3.39 -15.41
C GLN A 194 4.92 2.13 -16.28
N ASN A 195 5.48 2.22 -17.50
CA ASN A 195 5.52 1.10 -18.44
C ASN A 195 6.36 -0.08 -17.92
N ARG A 196 7.49 0.20 -17.26
CA ARG A 196 8.34 -0.84 -16.64
C ARG A 196 7.60 -1.57 -15.52
N ILE A 197 6.94 -0.82 -14.65
CA ILE A 197 6.30 -1.40 -13.46
C ILE A 197 4.95 -2.02 -13.77
N LYS A 198 4.22 -1.54 -14.78
CA LYS A 198 2.90 -2.07 -15.17
C LYS A 198 2.86 -3.61 -15.27
N TYR A 199 3.93 -4.23 -15.77
CA TYR A 199 4.03 -5.68 -15.94
C TYR A 199 4.59 -6.42 -14.72
N LEU A 200 5.42 -5.77 -13.92
CA LEU A 200 6.02 -6.37 -12.72
C LEU A 200 5.09 -6.28 -11.52
N LEU A 201 4.33 -5.19 -11.40
CA LEU A 201 3.45 -4.91 -10.28
C LEU A 201 2.43 -6.04 -10.01
N PRO A 202 1.77 -6.64 -11.02
CA PRO A 202 0.87 -7.76 -10.78
C PRO A 202 1.57 -8.95 -10.10
N ILE A 203 2.81 -9.26 -10.50
CA ILE A 203 3.59 -10.36 -9.93
C ILE A 203 3.92 -10.06 -8.47
N PHE A 204 4.38 -8.83 -8.18
CA PHE A 204 4.63 -8.38 -6.81
C PHE A 204 3.38 -8.46 -5.94
N PHE A 205 2.23 -7.99 -6.44
CA PHE A 205 0.94 -8.13 -5.75
C PHE A 205 0.57 -9.60 -5.51
N GLY A 206 0.83 -10.48 -6.47
CA GLY A 206 0.68 -11.93 -6.31
C GLY A 206 1.45 -12.47 -5.11
N LEU A 207 2.74 -12.13 -5.00
CA LEU A 207 3.60 -12.58 -3.90
C LEU A 207 3.21 -11.97 -2.55
N ILE A 208 2.97 -10.65 -2.51
CA ILE A 208 2.57 -9.94 -1.28
C ILE A 208 1.24 -10.48 -0.76
N THR A 209 0.26 -10.73 -1.64
CA THR A 209 -1.04 -11.29 -1.25
C THR A 209 -0.87 -12.65 -0.58
N ILE A 210 -0.02 -13.54 -1.11
CA ILE A 210 0.25 -14.85 -0.48
C ILE A 210 0.86 -14.65 0.91
N LEU A 211 1.86 -13.78 1.04
CA LEU A 211 2.57 -13.57 2.31
C LEU A 211 1.64 -12.99 3.39
N MET A 212 0.88 -11.95 3.05
CA MET A 212 -0.05 -11.33 3.99
C MET A 212 -1.15 -12.30 4.42
N GLU A 213 -1.78 -13.01 3.48
CA GLU A 213 -2.84 -13.95 3.81
C GLU A 213 -2.31 -15.18 4.55
N LEU A 214 -1.06 -15.59 4.30
CA LEU A 214 -0.43 -16.67 5.05
C LEU A 214 -0.25 -16.25 6.52
N PHE A 215 0.15 -15.00 6.76
CA PHE A 215 0.22 -14.44 8.10
C PHE A 215 -1.17 -14.40 8.77
N PHE A 216 -2.19 -13.86 8.10
CA PHE A 216 -3.57 -13.83 8.63
C PHE A 216 -4.13 -15.23 8.87
N SER A 217 -3.75 -16.22 8.06
CA SER A 217 -4.20 -17.61 8.23
C SER A 217 -3.83 -18.20 9.59
N LEU A 218 -2.72 -17.77 10.20
CA LEU A 218 -2.29 -18.23 11.51
C LEU A 218 -3.21 -17.69 12.61
N PHE A 219 -3.56 -16.41 12.53
CA PHE A 219 -4.48 -15.76 13.46
C PHE A 219 -5.90 -16.34 13.32
N TYR A 220 -6.45 -16.32 12.11
CA TYR A 220 -7.77 -16.86 11.82
C TYR A 220 -7.87 -18.37 12.02
N GLY A 221 -6.79 -19.11 11.79
CA GLY A 221 -6.70 -20.54 12.08
C GLY A 221 -6.84 -20.83 13.57
N THR A 222 -6.34 -19.94 14.42
CA THR A 222 -6.49 -20.06 15.87
C THR A 222 -7.93 -19.81 16.31
N ILE A 223 -8.59 -18.78 15.77
CA ILE A 223 -10.01 -18.50 16.05
C ILE A 223 -10.90 -19.66 15.59
N LEU A 224 -10.73 -20.11 14.35
CA LEU A 224 -11.49 -21.24 13.81
C LEU A 224 -11.24 -22.53 14.59
N TRP A 225 -10.00 -22.77 15.03
CA TRP A 225 -9.69 -23.91 15.87
C TRP A 225 -10.40 -23.83 17.23
N LEU A 226 -10.41 -22.67 17.89
CA LEU A 226 -11.10 -22.49 19.17
C LEU A 226 -12.59 -22.79 19.02
N PHE A 227 -13.26 -22.19 18.03
CA PHE A 227 -14.68 -22.38 17.82
C PHE A 227 -15.02 -23.82 17.41
N ALA A 228 -14.22 -24.43 16.53
CA ALA A 228 -14.43 -25.81 16.13
C ALA A 228 -14.11 -26.82 17.24
N LYS A 229 -13.16 -26.50 18.13
CA LYS A 229 -12.84 -27.32 19.31
C LYS A 229 -13.97 -27.26 20.33
N MET A 230 -14.53 -26.07 20.57
CA MET A 230 -15.73 -25.90 21.41
C MET A 230 -16.92 -26.67 20.83
N ALA A 231 -17.05 -26.71 19.51
CA ALA A 231 -18.10 -27.47 18.83
C ALA A 231 -17.82 -28.99 18.69
N GLY A 232 -16.67 -29.48 19.17
CA GLY A 232 -16.29 -30.89 19.07
C GLY A 232 -15.94 -31.38 17.66
N LEU A 233 -15.80 -30.48 16.67
CA LEU A 233 -15.57 -30.82 15.27
C LEU A 233 -14.10 -31.08 14.92
N LEU A 234 -13.18 -30.34 15.56
CA LEU A 234 -11.75 -30.42 15.27
C LEU A 234 -10.94 -30.80 16.51
N LYS A 235 -9.97 -31.71 16.32
CA LYS A 235 -9.12 -32.22 17.41
C LYS A 235 -7.80 -31.47 17.52
N THR A 236 -7.28 -30.92 16.42
CA THR A 236 -5.93 -30.35 16.37
C THR A 236 -5.91 -28.94 15.78
N TRP A 237 -5.00 -28.09 16.28
CA TRP A 237 -4.80 -26.74 15.75
C TRP A 237 -4.44 -26.74 14.25
N LYS A 238 -3.65 -27.73 13.81
CA LYS A 238 -3.28 -27.94 12.40
C LYS A 238 -4.50 -28.16 11.48
N GLN A 239 -5.61 -28.67 12.01
CA GLN A 239 -6.86 -28.77 11.25
C GLN A 239 -7.54 -27.40 11.09
N GLY A 240 -7.57 -26.59 12.15
CA GLY A 240 -8.11 -25.23 12.11
C GLY A 240 -7.32 -24.32 11.18
N TRP A 241 -5.98 -24.41 11.20
CA TRP A 241 -5.13 -23.69 10.25
C TRP A 241 -5.31 -24.13 8.79
N ARG A 242 -5.45 -25.44 8.51
CA ARG A 242 -5.77 -25.89 7.14
C ARG A 242 -7.13 -25.38 6.67
N LEU A 243 -8.11 -25.33 7.57
CA LEU A 243 -9.41 -24.77 7.29
C LEU A 243 -9.33 -23.26 7.01
N SER A 244 -8.55 -22.49 7.79
CA SER A 244 -8.39 -21.05 7.57
C SER A 244 -7.77 -20.74 6.21
N LEU A 245 -6.79 -21.51 5.75
CA LEU A 245 -6.22 -21.36 4.40
C LEU A 245 -7.30 -21.48 3.30
N ALA A 246 -8.18 -22.48 3.40
CA ALA A 246 -9.26 -22.66 2.42
C ALA A 246 -10.30 -21.54 2.51
N VAL A 247 -10.71 -21.17 3.73
CA VAL A 247 -11.69 -20.10 3.98
C VAL A 247 -11.18 -18.75 3.47
N LEU A 248 -9.90 -18.43 3.67
CA LEU A 248 -9.30 -17.19 3.18
C LEU A 248 -9.31 -17.09 1.65
N VAL A 249 -9.03 -18.18 0.94
CA VAL A 249 -9.16 -18.23 -0.52
C VAL A 249 -10.59 -17.96 -0.94
N THR A 250 -11.55 -18.65 -0.32
CA THR A 250 -12.98 -18.50 -0.58
C THR A 250 -13.45 -17.05 -0.39
N LEU A 251 -13.07 -16.43 0.74
CA LEU A 251 -13.44 -15.05 1.03
C LEU A 251 -12.80 -14.04 0.08
N ASN A 252 -11.53 -14.23 -0.29
CA ASN A 252 -10.87 -13.36 -1.26
C ASN A 252 -11.50 -13.44 -2.65
N ILE A 253 -11.99 -14.62 -3.07
CA ILE A 253 -12.73 -14.77 -4.33
C ILE A 253 -14.08 -14.05 -4.25
N LEU A 254 -14.83 -14.21 -3.14
CA LEU A 254 -16.11 -13.50 -2.95
C LEU A 254 -15.93 -12.00 -2.95
N GLU A 255 -14.94 -11.51 -2.22
CA GLU A 255 -14.62 -10.09 -2.18
C GLU A 255 -14.29 -9.56 -3.59
N LEU A 256 -13.48 -10.30 -4.36
CA LEU A 256 -13.15 -9.93 -5.74
C LEU A 256 -14.40 -9.86 -6.63
N VAL A 257 -15.29 -10.85 -6.54
CA VAL A 257 -16.55 -10.86 -7.30
C VAL A 257 -17.47 -9.71 -6.87
N MET A 258 -17.60 -9.49 -5.56
CA MET A 258 -18.44 -8.44 -5.01
C MET A 258 -17.93 -7.04 -5.34
N GLN A 259 -16.61 -6.82 -5.40
CA GLN A 259 -16.03 -5.55 -5.85
C GLN A 259 -16.32 -5.27 -7.33
N GLN A 260 -16.47 -6.31 -8.15
CA GLN A 260 -16.87 -6.14 -9.56
C GLN A 260 -18.36 -5.80 -9.70
N VAL A 261 -19.21 -6.38 -8.87
CA VAL A 261 -20.67 -6.15 -8.90
C VAL A 261 -21.06 -4.85 -8.17
N TYR A 262 -20.38 -4.54 -7.07
CA TYR A 262 -20.63 -3.41 -6.18
C TYR A 262 -19.33 -2.62 -5.96
N GLN A 263 -19.00 -1.76 -6.92
CA GLN A 263 -17.70 -1.05 -7.00
C GLN A 263 -17.42 -0.10 -5.83
N ASN A 264 -18.43 0.29 -5.04
CA ASN A 264 -18.31 1.20 -3.90
C ASN A 264 -18.89 0.59 -2.61
N ASN A 265 -18.65 -0.69 -2.36
CA ASN A 265 -19.14 -1.31 -1.13
C ASN A 265 -18.24 -0.92 0.06
N PRO A 266 -18.70 -0.13 1.05
CA PRO A 266 -17.91 0.21 2.23
C PRO A 266 -17.77 -0.96 3.20
N ILE A 267 -18.48 -2.06 2.94
CA ILE A 267 -18.54 -3.21 3.83
C ILE A 267 -17.33 -4.11 3.62
N ALA A 268 -16.66 -4.45 4.72
CA ALA A 268 -15.56 -5.40 4.78
C ALA A 268 -16.07 -6.85 4.63
N ILE A 269 -16.40 -7.24 3.39
CA ILE A 269 -17.06 -8.53 3.04
C ILE A 269 -16.24 -9.73 3.51
N ARG A 270 -14.92 -9.62 3.46
CA ARG A 270 -14.00 -10.69 3.89
C ARG A 270 -14.15 -10.96 5.38
N GLU A 271 -14.12 -9.92 6.20
CA GLU A 271 -14.21 -9.99 7.65
C GLU A 271 -15.60 -10.47 8.09
N LEU A 272 -16.66 -9.92 7.49
CA LEU A 272 -18.03 -10.37 7.76
C LEU A 272 -18.22 -11.84 7.39
N GLY A 273 -17.74 -12.26 6.23
CA GLY A 273 -17.82 -13.66 5.79
C GLY A 273 -17.03 -14.59 6.71
N PHE A 274 -15.85 -14.16 7.18
CA PHE A 274 -15.06 -14.92 8.16
C PHE A 274 -15.82 -15.12 9.47
N TRP A 275 -16.41 -14.05 10.03
CA TRP A 275 -17.17 -14.14 11.27
C TRP A 275 -18.45 -14.97 11.11
N ALA A 276 -19.14 -14.86 9.97
CA ALA A 276 -20.31 -15.69 9.67
C ALA A 276 -19.94 -17.18 9.61
N ILE A 277 -18.85 -17.54 8.93
CA ILE A 277 -18.36 -18.93 8.87
C ILE A 277 -17.94 -19.42 10.25
N SER A 278 -17.22 -18.58 11.01
CA SER A 278 -16.77 -18.91 12.37
C SER A 278 -17.95 -19.14 13.31
N GLY A 279 -18.93 -18.23 13.31
CA GLY A 279 -20.16 -18.35 14.09
C GLY A 279 -20.97 -19.58 13.71
N PHE A 280 -21.05 -19.90 12.41
CA PHE A 280 -21.69 -21.12 11.94
C PHE A 280 -21.00 -22.40 12.47
N ILE A 281 -19.67 -22.46 12.42
CA ILE A 281 -18.88 -23.57 12.98
C ILE A 281 -19.12 -23.70 14.49
N LEU A 282 -19.18 -22.60 15.24
CA LEU A 282 -19.47 -22.62 16.66
C LEU A 282 -20.90 -23.16 16.94
N LEU A 283 -21.89 -22.70 16.17
CA LEU A 283 -23.30 -23.08 16.35
C LEU A 283 -23.63 -24.49 15.89
N SER A 284 -22.83 -25.08 15.01
CA SER A 284 -23.03 -26.47 14.57
C SER A 284 -22.93 -27.51 15.68
N TRP A 285 -22.38 -27.15 16.85
CA TRP A 285 -22.47 -27.98 18.06
C TRP A 285 -23.92 -28.26 18.49
N LYS A 286 -24.83 -27.30 18.27
CA LYS A 286 -26.25 -27.44 18.61
C LYS A 286 -27.05 -28.21 17.55
N PHE A 287 -26.50 -28.38 16.35
CA PHE A 287 -27.18 -29.01 15.21
C PHE A 287 -26.23 -29.94 14.43
N PRO A 288 -25.75 -31.04 15.05
CA PRO A 288 -24.81 -31.97 14.42
C PRO A 288 -25.37 -32.62 13.14
N ASP A 289 -26.69 -32.83 13.08
CA ASP A 289 -27.38 -33.42 11.93
C ASP A 289 -27.31 -32.56 10.65
N PHE A 290 -27.09 -31.25 10.80
CA PHE A 290 -26.99 -30.32 9.67
C PHE A 290 -25.65 -30.42 8.93
N LEU A 291 -24.61 -30.95 9.60
CA LEU A 291 -23.28 -31.18 9.01
C LEU A 291 -23.09 -32.62 8.52
N SER A 292 -23.77 -33.60 9.13
CA SER A 292 -23.66 -35.01 8.73
C SER A 292 -24.34 -35.30 7.39
N GLY A 293 -25.33 -34.49 6.99
CA GLY A 293 -26.15 -34.76 5.80
C GLY A 293 -27.03 -36.00 5.93
N GLU A 294 -27.09 -36.61 7.12
CA GLU A 294 -28.03 -37.67 7.43
C GLU A 294 -29.33 -37.05 7.92
N THR A 295 -30.31 -36.95 7.02
CA THR A 295 -31.71 -36.84 7.43
C THR A 295 -32.06 -38.13 8.17
N LYS A 296 -32.02 -38.12 9.50
CA LYS A 296 -32.72 -39.14 10.27
C LYS A 296 -34.21 -38.95 10.06
N SER A 297 -34.73 -39.61 9.03
CA SER A 297 -36.14 -39.93 8.91
C SER A 297 -36.52 -40.69 10.18
N LYS A 298 -37.13 -39.99 11.15
CA LYS A 298 -37.88 -40.64 12.22
C LYS A 298 -39.15 -41.20 11.58
N ILE A 299 -39.19 -42.52 11.45
CA ILE A 299 -40.44 -43.30 11.46
C ILE A 299 -40.69 -43.65 12.92
#